data_AF-A0A8T3XSS0-F1
#
_entry.id   AF-A0A8T3XSS0-F1
#
_cell.length_a   1.000
_cell.length_b   1.000
_cell.length_c   1.000
_cell.angle_alpha   90.00
_cell.angle_beta   90.00
_cell.angle_gamma   90.00
#
_symmetry.space_group_name_H-M   'P 1'
#
loop_
_entity.id
_entity.type
_entity.pdbx_description
1 polymer ?
#
loop_
_entity_poly.entity_id
_entity_poly.type
_entity_poly.pdbx_seq_one_letter_code
_entity_poly.pdbx_strand_id
1 'polypeptide(L)'
;MKASEIIKEIGDTVFSLSNGVYTAWTIGRADDVEDSRIEHGDPENWMAWDADSVDAARNVESYFAKKGMRQEGREIGTADYVFIYTF
;
A
#
# COMPACT_ATOMS: atom_id res chain seq x y z
N MET A 1 -0.59 6.36 -11.35
CA MET A 1 -0.59 5.03 -12.03
C MET A 1 -1.98 4.41 -11.94
N LYS A 2 -2.35 3.55 -12.90
CA LYS A 2 -3.65 2.86 -12.84
C LYS A 2 -3.63 1.80 -11.73
N ALA A 3 -4.79 1.54 -11.13
CA ALA A 3 -4.92 0.51 -10.09
C ALA A 3 -4.37 -0.86 -10.50
N SER A 4 -4.57 -1.28 -11.76
CA SER A 4 -4.06 -2.57 -12.26
C SER A 4 -2.52 -2.65 -12.28
N GLU A 5 -1.84 -1.53 -12.53
CA GLU A 5 -0.38 -1.47 -12.59
C GLU A 5 0.19 -1.57 -11.18
N ILE A 6 -0.36 -0.80 -10.23
CA ILE A 6 0.04 -0.84 -8.82
C ILE A 6 -0.24 -2.23 -8.23
N ILE A 7 -1.39 -2.84 -8.54
CA ILE A 7 -1.70 -4.22 -8.11
C ILE A 7 -0.66 -5.21 -8.62
N LYS A 8 -0.18 -5.05 -9.86
CA LYS A 8 0.86 -5.93 -10.38
C LYS A 8 2.17 -5.73 -9.61
N GLU A 9 2.61 -4.49 -9.43
CA GLU A 9 3.87 -4.18 -8.75
C GLU A 9 3.89 -4.63 -7.29
N ILE A 10 2.83 -4.35 -6.52
CA ILE A 10 2.72 -4.85 -5.14
C ILE A 10 2.72 -6.38 -5.12
N GLY A 11 2.03 -7.03 -6.07
CA GLY A 11 2.02 -8.49 -6.19
C GLY A 11 3.42 -9.08 -6.44
N ASP A 12 4.16 -8.49 -7.38
CA ASP A 12 5.53 -8.89 -7.72
C ASP A 12 6.48 -8.69 -6.52
N THR A 13 6.35 -7.56 -5.80
CA THR A 13 7.12 -7.24 -4.59
C THR A 13 6.88 -8.25 -3.47
N VAL A 14 5.61 -8.51 -3.13
CA VAL A 14 5.25 -9.47 -2.07
C VAL A 14 5.70 -10.88 -2.44
N PHE A 15 5.60 -11.25 -3.72
CA PHE A 15 6.13 -12.53 -4.20
C PHE A 15 7.65 -12.61 -4.04
N SER A 16 8.37 -11.58 -4.47
CA SER A 16 9.84 -11.54 -4.43
C SER A 16 10.41 -11.52 -3.02
N LEU A 17 9.76 -10.81 -2.09
CA LEU A 17 10.32 -10.54 -0.76
C LEU A 17 9.76 -11.46 0.33
N SER A 18 8.53 -11.97 0.18
CA SER A 18 7.91 -12.85 1.18
C SER A 18 7.27 -14.10 0.59
N ASN A 19 7.63 -14.50 -0.64
CA ASN A 19 7.07 -15.67 -1.32
C ASN A 19 5.52 -15.66 -1.36
N GLY A 20 4.93 -14.48 -1.51
CA GLY A 20 3.48 -14.31 -1.62
C GLY A 20 2.74 -14.31 -0.28
N VAL A 21 3.45 -14.21 0.86
CA VAL A 21 2.82 -14.14 2.18
C VAL A 21 2.31 -12.72 2.42
N TYR A 22 1.07 -12.44 1.99
CA TYR A 22 0.43 -11.13 2.11
C TYR A 22 0.16 -10.72 3.57
N THR A 23 -0.04 -11.68 4.48
CA THR A 23 -0.31 -11.40 5.90
C THR A 23 0.88 -10.82 6.67
N ALA A 24 2.08 -10.85 6.08
CA ALA A 24 3.27 -10.21 6.63
C ALA A 24 3.34 -8.70 6.31
N TRP A 25 2.47 -8.20 5.45
CA TRP A 25 2.50 -6.83 4.94
C TRP A 25 1.35 -5.99 5.48
N THR A 26 1.62 -4.71 5.64
CA THR A 26 0.62 -3.67 5.85
C THR A 26 0.41 -2.90 4.55
N ILE A 27 -0.82 -2.44 4.30
CA ILE A 27 -1.17 -1.54 3.21
C ILE A 27 -1.94 -0.33 3.74
N GLY A 28 -1.67 0.83 3.17
CA GLY A 28 -2.39 2.05 3.45
C GLY A 28 -2.38 3.02 2.28
N ARG A 29 -3.02 4.17 2.50
CA ARG A 29 -3.05 5.29 1.56
C ARG A 29 -2.47 6.54 2.21
N ALA A 30 -1.93 7.46 1.43
CA ALA A 30 -1.34 8.70 1.93
C ALA A 30 -1.65 9.90 1.01
N ASP A 31 -1.75 11.10 1.59
CA ASP A 31 -1.66 12.36 0.84
C ASP A 31 -0.18 12.77 0.67
N ASP A 32 0.66 12.46 1.66
CA ASP A 32 2.11 12.65 1.65
C ASP A 32 2.82 11.37 2.11
N VAL A 33 3.68 10.82 1.25
CA VAL A 33 4.37 9.55 1.48
C VAL A 33 5.42 9.64 2.58
N GLU A 34 6.16 10.76 2.65
CA GLU A 34 7.28 10.89 3.58
C GLU A 34 6.77 11.16 5.00
N ASP A 35 5.80 12.06 5.14
CA ASP A 35 5.13 12.29 6.42
C ASP A 35 4.46 11.00 6.91
N SER A 36 3.78 10.26 6.03
CA SER A 36 3.19 8.97 6.39
C SER A 36 4.24 7.96 6.85
N ARG A 37 5.39 7.86 6.17
CA ARG A 37 6.47 6.95 6.57
C ARG A 37 6.98 7.28 7.98
N ILE A 38 7.19 8.57 8.26
CA ILE A 38 7.66 9.06 9.56
C ILE A 38 6.63 8.78 10.66
N GLU A 39 5.34 9.02 10.40
CA GLU A 39 4.25 8.74 11.35
C GLU A 39 4.19 7.26 11.76
N HIS A 40 4.60 6.35 10.88
CA HIS A 40 4.64 4.90 11.13
C HIS A 40 5.97 4.42 11.72
N GLY A 41 6.90 5.33 12.04
CA GLY A 41 8.16 5.01 12.72
C GLY A 41 9.26 4.48 11.80
N ASP A 42 9.26 4.87 10.52
CA ASP A 42 10.24 4.46 9.50
C ASP A 42 10.37 2.93 9.35
N PRO A 43 9.29 2.24 8.94
CA PRO A 43 9.26 0.79 8.86
C PRO A 43 10.11 0.22 7.72
N GLU A 44 10.40 -1.08 7.80
CA GLU A 44 11.17 -1.79 6.78
C GLU A 44 10.36 -1.98 5.49
N ASN A 45 11.08 -2.08 4.36
CA ASN A 45 10.48 -2.35 3.05
C ASN A 45 9.35 -1.38 2.68
N TRP A 46 9.42 -0.13 3.14
CA TRP A 46 8.47 0.90 2.76
C TRP A 46 8.55 1.19 1.26
N MET A 47 7.44 0.99 0.57
CA MET A 47 7.29 1.28 -0.86
C MET A 47 5.96 1.99 -1.07
N ALA A 48 5.97 2.98 -1.95
CA ALA A 48 4.79 3.77 -2.26
C ALA A 48 4.64 4.01 -3.76
N TRP A 49 3.39 4.14 -4.19
CA TRP A 49 2.99 4.34 -5.57
C TRP A 49 1.95 5.44 -5.66
N ASP A 50 2.18 6.37 -6.57
CA ASP A 50 1.23 7.42 -6.94
C ASP A 50 0.11 6.82 -7.81
N ALA A 51 -1.14 6.86 -7.36
CA ALA A 51 -2.31 6.43 -8.10
C ALA A 51 -2.93 7.60 -8.89
N ASP A 52 -3.48 7.29 -10.07
CA ASP A 52 -4.09 8.32 -10.93
C ASP A 52 -5.36 8.96 -10.37
N SER A 53 -5.88 8.42 -9.26
CA SER A 53 -7.10 8.86 -8.60
C SER A 53 -7.22 8.25 -7.21
N VAL A 54 -7.96 8.93 -6.33
CA VAL A 54 -8.36 8.42 -5.00
C VAL A 54 -9.09 7.08 -5.12
N ASP A 55 -9.94 6.91 -6.13
CA ASP A 55 -10.66 5.66 -6.33
C ASP A 55 -9.73 4.53 -6.79
N ALA A 56 -8.70 4.83 -7.59
CA ALA A 56 -7.66 3.85 -7.90
C ALA A 56 -6.90 3.43 -6.63
N ALA A 57 -6.48 4.38 -5.79
CA ALA A 57 -5.80 4.09 -4.53
C ALA A 57 -6.67 3.21 -3.60
N ARG A 58 -7.96 3.57 -3.44
CA ARG A 58 -8.95 2.79 -2.66
C ARG A 58 -9.15 1.38 -3.20
N ASN A 59 -9.19 1.22 -4.52
CA ASN A 59 -9.34 -0.08 -5.17
C ASN A 59 -8.12 -0.98 -4.90
N VAL A 60 -6.91 -0.43 -4.96
CA VAL A 60 -5.67 -1.17 -4.66
C VAL A 60 -5.63 -1.59 -3.20
N GLU A 61 -5.88 -0.65 -2.27
CA GLU A 61 -5.92 -0.92 -0.83
C GLU A 61 -6.92 -2.03 -0.50
N SER A 62 -8.15 -1.88 -0.99
CA SER A 62 -9.23 -2.86 -0.80
C SER A 62 -8.88 -4.23 -1.39
N TYR A 63 -8.18 -4.26 -2.53
CA TYR A 63 -7.78 -5.50 -3.18
C TYR A 63 -6.79 -6.30 -2.31
N PHE A 64 -5.78 -5.66 -1.74
CA PHE A 64 -4.78 -6.37 -0.93
C PHE A 64 -5.22 -6.60 0.52
N ALA A 65 -6.06 -5.74 1.09
CA ALA A 65 -6.72 -6.02 2.36
C ALA A 65 -7.52 -7.34 2.27
N LYS A 66 -8.26 -7.56 1.17
CA LYS A 66 -8.96 -8.83 0.89
C LYS A 66 -8.03 -10.02 0.69
N LYS A 67 -6.78 -9.81 0.25
CA LYS A 67 -5.75 -10.85 0.16
C LYS A 67 -5.08 -11.16 1.51
N GLY A 68 -5.35 -10.37 2.54
CA GLY A 68 -4.86 -10.60 3.90
C GLY A 68 -3.78 -9.64 4.37
N MET A 69 -3.43 -8.60 3.60
CA MET A 69 -2.60 -7.51 4.14
C MET A 69 -3.34 -6.82 5.28
N ARG A 70 -2.61 -6.37 6.30
CA ARG A 70 -3.17 -5.54 7.35
C ARG A 70 -3.50 -4.17 6.76
N GLN A 71 -4.74 -3.73 6.88
CA GLN A 71 -5.14 -2.41 6.42
C GLN A 71 -4.84 -1.35 7.49
N GLU A 72 -4.25 -0.23 7.09
CA GLU A 72 -4.18 0.96 7.91
C GLU A 72 -5.57 1.56 8.11
N GLY A 73 -6.00 1.73 9.37
CA GLY A 73 -7.38 2.06 9.72
C GLY A 73 -7.77 3.53 9.50
N ARG A 74 -7.02 4.28 8.69
CA ARG A 74 -7.23 5.72 8.49
C ARG A 74 -8.06 6.00 7.26
N GLU A 75 -9.23 6.60 7.45
CA GLU A 75 -10.06 7.06 6.34
C GLU A 75 -9.49 8.38 5.79
N ILE A 76 -8.68 8.29 4.75
CA ILE A 76 -8.12 9.48 4.08
C ILE A 76 -8.94 9.79 2.84
N GLY A 77 -9.54 10.98 2.83
CA GLY A 77 -10.52 11.41 1.83
C GLY A 77 -9.92 11.76 0.47
N THR A 78 -8.69 12.26 0.46
CA THR A 78 -7.98 12.76 -0.74
C THR A 78 -6.76 11.95 -1.15
N ALA A 79 -6.41 10.91 -0.39
CA ALA A 79 -5.18 10.16 -0.62
C ALA A 79 -5.19 9.45 -1.97
N ASP A 80 -4.23 9.83 -2.80
CA ASP A 80 -3.91 9.27 -4.11
C ASP A 80 -2.63 8.43 -4.08
N TYR A 81 -1.87 8.38 -2.99
CA TYR A 81 -0.79 7.41 -2.83
C TYR A 81 -1.29 6.12 -2.18
N VAL A 82 -0.67 5.01 -2.58
CA VAL A 82 -0.76 3.71 -1.91
C VAL A 82 0.63 3.35 -1.40
N PHE A 83 0.73 2.84 -0.17
CA PHE A 83 1.99 2.33 0.36
C PHE A 83 1.83 0.94 0.96
N ILE A 84 2.93 0.18 0.97
CA ILE A 84 3.06 -1.06 1.74
C ILE A 84 4.35 -1.05 2.54
N TYR A 85 4.38 -1.82 3.62
CA TYR A 85 5.60 -2.02 4.42
C TYR A 85 5.51 -3.29 5.30
N THR A 86 6.63 -3.63 5.94
CA THR A 86 6.74 -4.67 6.97
C THR A 86 7.35 -4.11 8.26
N PHE A 87 7.14 -4.77 9.39
CA PHE A 87 7.81 -4.48 10.67
C PHE A 87 8.84 -5.57 11.01
#